data_AF-A0A6A6ZZ90-F1
#
_entry.id   AF-A0A6A6ZZ90-F1
#
_cell.length_a   1.000
_cell.length_b   1.000
_cell.length_c   1.000
_cell.angle_alpha   90.00
_cell.angle_beta   90.00
_cell.angle_gamma   90.00
#
_symmetry.space_group_name_H-M   'P 1'
#
loop_
_entity.id
_entity.type
_entity.pdbx_description
1 polymer ?
#
loop_
_entity_poly.entity_id
_entity_poly.type
_entity_poly.pdbx_seq_one_letter_code
_entity_poly.pdbx_strand_id
1 'polypeptide(L)'
;MFCFGAPATLRDRFRKLKDTASCDELMQDPYVFLEVVFDELYKVLDRTGWAISDIFGKIETRTLEMSRTPGKSTKEKLNFQGLHNLAKHTIYLRENCEAALATMSDLRDHHKATCGDRPTQSQECTKQALKYQETLFQSTQRRLASLDARISNLVQLSFHIVTQGDSRLMQSENQSMKTIAVMTLIFMPLSTVAGIFGTQFMELDEGPGNHITVSQDFWLLWLIAVPLTILVIVIWRVWYADAKRRLTDEIPRDAARFMGWKTLRQTLQGSDDTQKGGCSVMTREVSPDAKV
;
A
#
# COMPACT_ATOMS: atom_id res chain seq x y z
N MET A 1 -32.59 -33.19 -11.80
CA MET A 1 -31.71 -32.13 -11.26
C MET A 1 -31.19 -31.34 -12.45
N PHE A 2 -31.50 -30.05 -12.55
CA PHE A 2 -31.03 -29.19 -13.64
C PHE A 2 -29.88 -28.34 -13.11
N CYS A 3 -28.70 -28.46 -13.73
CA CYS A 3 -27.53 -27.62 -13.41
C CYS A 3 -27.37 -26.55 -14.49
N PHE A 4 -27.59 -25.28 -14.13
CA PHE A 4 -27.38 -24.14 -15.03
C PHE A 4 -25.94 -23.62 -14.89
N GLY A 5 -25.28 -23.34 -16.02
CA GLY A 5 -23.91 -22.82 -16.03
C GLY A 5 -22.83 -23.82 -15.59
N ALA A 6 -23.13 -25.12 -15.64
CA ALA A 6 -22.18 -26.16 -15.24
C ALA A 6 -20.90 -26.14 -16.11
N PRO A 7 -19.70 -26.26 -15.50
CA PRO A 7 -18.46 -26.33 -16.26
C PRO A 7 -18.41 -27.59 -17.14
N ALA A 8 -17.76 -27.50 -18.30
CA ALA A 8 -17.66 -28.60 -19.25
C ALA A 8 -17.02 -29.86 -18.62
N THR A 9 -16.10 -29.66 -17.67
CA THR A 9 -15.45 -30.72 -16.89
C THR A 9 -16.45 -31.58 -16.11
N LEU A 10 -17.52 -30.98 -15.57
CA LEU A 10 -18.57 -31.71 -14.87
C LEU A 10 -19.31 -32.65 -15.82
N ARG A 11 -19.64 -32.17 -17.03
CA ARG A 11 -20.30 -32.98 -18.06
C ARG A 11 -19.45 -34.19 -18.46
N ASP A 12 -18.15 -33.97 -18.66
CA ASP A 12 -17.23 -35.03 -19.06
C ASP A 12 -17.04 -36.06 -17.93
N ARG A 13 -16.99 -35.60 -16.67
CA ARG A 13 -16.97 -36.49 -15.49
C ARG A 13 -18.22 -37.36 -15.40
N PHE A 14 -19.41 -36.80 -15.59
CA PHE A 14 -20.64 -37.60 -15.57
C PHE A 14 -20.72 -38.58 -16.75
N ARG A 15 -20.19 -38.21 -17.92
CA ARG A 15 -20.10 -39.13 -19.06
C ARG A 15 -19.18 -40.30 -18.74
N LYS A 16 -18.00 -40.03 -18.18
CA LYS A 16 -17.06 -41.08 -17.75
C LYS A 16 -17.65 -41.98 -16.66
N LEU A 17 -18.41 -41.41 -15.72
CA LEU A 17 -19.09 -42.17 -14.68
C LEU A 17 -20.13 -43.13 -15.28
N LYS A 18 -20.92 -42.65 -16.25
CA LYS A 18 -21.89 -43.48 -16.99
C LYS A 18 -21.22 -44.65 -17.69
N ASP A 19 -20.04 -44.45 -18.27
CA ASP A 19 -19.32 -45.48 -19.02
C ASP A 19 -18.63 -46.51 -18.11
N THR A 20 -18.39 -46.18 -16.83
CA THR A 20 -17.59 -47.01 -15.91
C THR A 20 -18.44 -47.75 -14.87
N ALA A 21 -19.59 -47.19 -14.47
CA ALA A 21 -20.37 -47.71 -13.34
C ALA A 21 -21.63 -48.45 -13.78
N SER A 22 -21.91 -49.59 -13.15
CA SER A 22 -23.15 -50.34 -13.39
C SER A 22 -24.35 -49.68 -12.70
N CYS A 23 -25.56 -49.84 -13.25
CA CYS A 23 -26.78 -49.29 -12.66
C CYS A 23 -27.03 -49.81 -11.22
N ASP A 24 -26.66 -51.06 -10.93
CA ASP A 24 -26.83 -51.64 -9.59
C ASP A 24 -25.91 -50.98 -8.54
N GLU A 25 -24.67 -50.65 -8.92
CA GLU A 25 -23.71 -49.97 -8.04
C GLU A 25 -24.18 -48.54 -7.72
N LEU A 26 -24.75 -47.86 -8.72
CA LEU A 26 -25.35 -46.53 -8.55
C LEU A 26 -26.61 -46.54 -7.69
N MET A 27 -27.43 -47.59 -7.78
CA MET A 27 -28.61 -47.73 -6.93
C MET A 27 -28.24 -48.02 -5.48
N GLN A 28 -27.12 -48.71 -5.25
CA GLN A 28 -26.63 -49.02 -3.92
C GLN A 28 -26.04 -47.79 -3.20
N ASP A 29 -25.47 -46.85 -3.95
CA ASP A 29 -24.97 -45.58 -3.41
C ASP A 29 -25.16 -44.39 -4.37
N PRO A 30 -26.30 -43.67 -4.27
CA PRO A 30 -26.57 -42.51 -5.11
C PRO A 30 -25.73 -41.27 -4.71
N TYR A 31 -25.05 -41.27 -3.56
CA TYR A 31 -24.29 -40.12 -3.07
C TYR A 31 -23.02 -39.87 -3.88
N VAL A 32 -22.56 -40.87 -4.63
CA VAL A 32 -21.46 -40.76 -5.59
C VAL A 32 -21.71 -39.62 -6.59
N PHE A 33 -22.96 -39.37 -6.99
CA PHE A 33 -23.27 -38.24 -7.87
C PHE A 33 -23.01 -36.88 -7.21
N LEU A 34 -23.35 -36.74 -5.93
CA LEU A 34 -23.08 -35.52 -5.18
C LEU A 34 -21.58 -35.33 -4.95
N GLU A 35 -20.85 -36.43 -4.71
CA GLU A 35 -19.38 -36.40 -4.63
C GLU A 35 -18.77 -35.79 -5.91
N VAL A 36 -19.22 -36.20 -7.10
CA VAL A 36 -18.75 -35.63 -8.38
C VAL A 36 -19.05 -34.13 -8.49
N VAL A 37 -20.24 -33.70 -8.06
CA VAL A 37 -20.65 -32.29 -8.11
C VAL A 37 -19.82 -31.45 -7.15
N PHE A 38 -19.64 -31.89 -5.91
CA PHE A 38 -18.86 -31.17 -4.90
C PHE A 38 -17.37 -31.11 -5.26
N ASP A 39 -16.82 -32.15 -5.90
CA ASP A 39 -15.45 -32.14 -6.42
C ASP A 39 -15.24 -31.04 -7.48
N GLU A 40 -16.16 -30.92 -8.44
CA GLU A 40 -16.06 -29.87 -9.47
C GLU A 40 -16.34 -28.48 -8.90
N LEU A 41 -17.30 -28.36 -7.97
CA LEU A 41 -17.54 -27.11 -7.26
C LEU A 41 -16.29 -26.66 -6.49
N TYR A 42 -15.64 -27.58 -5.78
CA TYR A 42 -14.39 -27.32 -5.08
C TYR A 42 -13.32 -26.79 -6.03
N LYS A 43 -13.10 -27.43 -7.19
CA LYS A 43 -12.10 -26.99 -8.17
C LYS A 43 -12.37 -25.58 -8.66
N VAL A 44 -13.63 -25.23 -8.93
CA VAL A 44 -13.99 -23.86 -9.36
C VAL A 44 -13.75 -22.86 -8.24
N LEU A 45 -14.16 -23.19 -7.01
CA LEU A 45 -13.98 -22.34 -5.84
C LEU A 45 -12.50 -22.11 -5.54
N ASP A 46 -11.70 -23.17 -5.50
CA ASP A 46 -10.26 -23.14 -5.22
C ASP A 46 -9.50 -22.34 -6.28
N ARG A 47 -9.78 -22.58 -7.57
CA ARG A 47 -9.18 -21.80 -8.67
C ARG A 47 -9.53 -20.32 -8.58
N THR A 48 -10.78 -19.99 -8.27
CA THR A 48 -11.21 -18.60 -8.12
C THR A 48 -10.52 -17.94 -6.93
N GLY A 49 -10.39 -18.66 -5.81
CA GLY A 49 -9.66 -18.20 -4.62
C GLY A 49 -8.18 -17.93 -4.91
N TRP A 50 -7.52 -18.81 -5.66
CA TRP A 50 -6.15 -18.60 -6.12
C TRP A 50 -6.02 -17.38 -7.04
N ALA A 51 -6.94 -17.21 -7.99
CA ALA A 51 -6.91 -16.06 -8.91
C ALA A 51 -7.05 -14.73 -8.16
N ILE A 52 -7.97 -14.65 -7.18
CA ILE A 52 -8.13 -13.49 -6.30
C ILE A 52 -6.83 -13.23 -5.52
N SER A 53 -6.22 -14.28 -4.96
CA SER A 53 -4.97 -14.16 -4.21
C SER A 53 -3.79 -13.67 -5.07
N ASP A 54 -3.68 -14.09 -6.33
CA ASP A 54 -2.63 -13.63 -7.25
C ASP A 54 -2.79 -12.14 -7.60
N ILE A 55 -4.03 -11.74 -7.90
CA ILE A 55 -4.35 -10.33 -8.14
C ILE A 55 -4.07 -9.49 -6.90
N PHE A 56 -4.46 -9.98 -5.71
CA PHE A 56 -4.16 -9.32 -4.44
C PHE A 56 -2.65 -9.14 -4.23
N GLY A 57 -1.86 -10.20 -4.44
CA GLY A 57 -0.41 -10.18 -4.20
C GLY A 57 0.32 -9.09 -4.99
N LYS A 58 -0.11 -8.84 -6.24
CA LYS A 58 0.41 -7.74 -7.07
C LYS A 58 0.09 -6.37 -6.48
N ILE A 59 -1.13 -6.18 -5.96
CA ILE A 59 -1.56 -4.92 -5.33
C ILE A 59 -0.84 -4.72 -3.98
N GLU A 60 -0.72 -5.78 -3.18
CA GLU A 60 -0.03 -5.77 -1.89
C GLU A 60 1.43 -5.36 -2.05
N THR A 61 2.15 -5.98 -3.01
CA THR A 61 3.55 -5.66 -3.27
C THR A 61 3.74 -4.20 -3.66
N ARG A 62 2.90 -3.70 -4.60
CA ARG A 62 2.95 -2.28 -5.02
C ARG A 62 2.69 -1.33 -3.85
N THR A 63 1.71 -1.63 -3.01
CA THR A 63 1.36 -0.80 -1.85
C THR A 63 2.50 -0.79 -0.81
N LEU A 64 3.15 -1.94 -0.58
CA LEU A 64 4.29 -2.05 0.32
C LEU A 64 5.51 -1.28 -0.22
N GLU A 65 5.78 -1.33 -1.52
CA GLU A 65 6.83 -0.51 -2.14
C GLU A 65 6.57 1.00 -1.97
N MET A 66 5.30 1.41 -2.09
CA MET A 66 4.89 2.79 -1.85
C MET A 66 5.12 3.23 -0.40
N SER A 67 4.89 2.34 0.57
CA SER A 67 5.13 2.62 1.99
C SER A 67 6.60 2.90 2.32
N ARG A 68 7.55 2.38 1.52
CA ARG A 68 9.00 2.65 1.68
C ARG A 68 9.40 4.04 1.25
N THR A 69 8.66 4.67 0.33
CA THR A 69 9.02 5.99 -0.23
C THR A 69 7.83 6.98 -0.27
N PRO A 70 7.27 7.36 0.90
CA PRO A 70 6.05 8.19 1.00
C PRO A 70 6.19 9.64 0.48
N GLY A 71 7.34 10.02 -0.10
CA GLY A 71 7.57 11.34 -0.70
C GLY A 71 7.55 11.36 -2.24
N LYS A 72 7.61 10.20 -2.90
CA LYS A 72 7.46 10.06 -4.36
C LYS A 72 6.07 9.53 -4.75
N SER A 73 5.29 9.09 -3.77
CA SER A 73 4.05 8.33 -3.90
C SER A 73 2.86 9.11 -4.47
N THR A 74 2.89 10.45 -4.49
CA THR A 74 1.76 11.26 -5.00
C THR A 74 1.47 11.04 -6.48
N LYS A 75 2.45 10.52 -7.25
CA LYS A 75 2.26 10.28 -8.69
C LYS A 75 1.57 8.96 -9.03
N GLU A 76 1.59 7.97 -8.14
CA GLU A 76 1.09 6.64 -8.44
C GLU A 76 -0.21 6.38 -7.68
N LYS A 77 -1.33 6.32 -8.41
CA LYS A 77 -2.66 6.18 -7.82
C LYS A 77 -2.86 4.74 -7.34
N LEU A 78 -3.10 4.55 -6.04
CA LEU A 78 -3.57 3.29 -5.50
C LEU A 78 -4.95 2.95 -6.11
N ASN A 79 -5.11 1.71 -6.57
CA ASN A 79 -6.37 1.26 -7.16
C ASN A 79 -7.36 0.79 -6.07
N PHE A 80 -7.92 1.76 -5.34
CA PHE A 80 -8.92 1.49 -4.28
C PHE A 80 -10.15 0.75 -4.81
N GLN A 81 -10.56 1.01 -6.06
CA GLN A 81 -11.68 0.33 -6.68
C GLN A 81 -11.38 -1.17 -6.90
N GLY A 82 -10.18 -1.48 -7.40
CA GLY A 82 -9.72 -2.86 -7.55
C GLY A 82 -9.65 -3.59 -6.21
N LEU A 83 -9.11 -2.92 -5.17
CA LEU A 83 -9.02 -3.48 -3.82
C LEU A 83 -10.40 -3.73 -3.20
N HIS A 84 -11.35 -2.81 -3.36
CA HIS A 84 -12.73 -2.97 -2.90
C HIS A 84 -13.46 -4.10 -3.62
N ASN A 85 -13.35 -4.17 -4.95
CA ASN A 85 -13.93 -5.26 -5.72
C ASN A 85 -13.36 -6.62 -5.30
N LEU A 86 -12.05 -6.68 -5.01
CA LEU A 86 -11.41 -7.89 -4.53
C LEU A 86 -11.90 -8.33 -3.15
N ALA A 87 -12.08 -7.38 -2.23
CA ALA A 87 -12.71 -7.63 -0.93
C ALA A 87 -14.11 -8.22 -1.12
N LYS A 88 -14.93 -7.58 -1.96
CA LYS A 88 -16.29 -8.03 -2.28
C LYS A 88 -16.31 -9.46 -2.85
N HIS A 89 -15.46 -9.76 -3.83
CA HIS A 89 -15.37 -11.11 -4.39
C HIS A 89 -14.88 -12.14 -3.37
N THR A 90 -13.97 -11.76 -2.47
CA THR A 90 -13.50 -12.64 -1.39
C THR A 90 -14.63 -12.96 -0.40
N ILE A 91 -15.46 -11.97 -0.05
CA ILE A 91 -16.64 -12.15 0.82
C ILE A 91 -17.62 -13.13 0.18
N TYR A 92 -17.99 -12.93 -1.10
CA TYR A 92 -18.90 -13.85 -1.79
C TYR A 92 -18.34 -15.27 -1.90
N LEU A 93 -17.04 -15.40 -2.16
CA LEU A 93 -16.41 -16.70 -2.25
C LEU A 93 -16.40 -17.43 -0.91
N ARG A 94 -16.22 -16.68 0.19
CA ARG A 94 -16.28 -17.22 1.56
C ARG A 94 -17.70 -17.66 1.92
N GLU A 95 -18.72 -16.85 1.62
CA GLU A 95 -20.13 -17.19 1.81
C GLU A 95 -20.51 -18.47 1.04
N ASN A 96 -20.10 -18.57 -0.24
CA ASN A 96 -20.31 -19.77 -1.05
C ASN A 96 -19.60 -21.01 -0.45
N CYS A 97 -18.38 -20.84 0.07
CA CYS A 97 -17.64 -21.91 0.72
C CYS A 97 -18.34 -22.38 2.01
N GLU A 98 -18.86 -21.45 2.80
CA GLU A 98 -19.60 -21.73 4.05
C GLU A 98 -20.91 -22.47 3.75
N ALA A 99 -21.68 -22.03 2.75
CA ALA A 99 -22.88 -22.72 2.31
C ALA A 99 -22.58 -24.15 1.80
N ALA A 100 -21.50 -24.32 1.04
CA ALA A 100 -21.06 -25.63 0.57
C ALA A 100 -20.66 -26.55 1.75
N LEU A 101 -19.91 -26.03 2.73
CA LEU A 101 -19.52 -26.77 3.93
C LEU A 101 -20.73 -27.21 4.77
N ALA A 102 -21.70 -26.32 4.99
CA ALA A 102 -22.92 -26.66 5.72
C ALA A 102 -23.67 -27.79 4.99
N THR A 103 -23.86 -27.65 3.68
CA THR A 103 -24.54 -28.66 2.85
C THR A 103 -23.81 -30.01 2.89
N MET A 104 -22.48 -30.01 2.84
CA MET A 104 -21.67 -31.22 2.91
C MET A 104 -21.73 -31.89 4.28
N SER A 105 -21.74 -31.11 5.37
CA SER A 105 -21.88 -31.65 6.72
C SER A 105 -23.23 -32.36 6.86
N ASP A 106 -24.31 -31.72 6.43
CA ASP A 106 -25.66 -32.30 6.46
C ASP A 106 -25.74 -33.55 5.58
N LEU A 107 -25.13 -33.52 4.39
CA LEU A 107 -25.08 -34.67 3.48
C LEU A 107 -24.34 -35.86 4.10
N ARG A 108 -23.19 -35.61 4.76
CA ARG A 108 -22.39 -36.63 5.43
C ARG A 108 -23.17 -37.24 6.60
N ASP A 109 -23.86 -36.42 7.37
CA ASP A 109 -24.64 -36.87 8.53
C ASP A 109 -25.86 -37.69 8.07
N HIS A 110 -26.51 -37.29 6.98
CA HIS A 110 -27.58 -38.07 6.35
C HIS A 110 -27.08 -39.40 5.74
N HIS A 111 -25.94 -39.38 5.04
CA HIS A 111 -25.29 -40.57 4.51
C HIS A 111 -24.96 -41.56 5.64
N LYS A 112 -24.41 -41.07 6.76
CA LYS A 112 -24.13 -41.88 7.95
C LYS A 112 -25.40 -42.49 8.55
N ALA A 113 -26.49 -41.71 8.65
CA ALA A 113 -27.77 -42.22 9.14
C ALA A 113 -28.38 -43.28 8.22
N THR A 114 -28.21 -43.12 6.90
CA THR A 114 -28.77 -44.04 5.89
C THR A 114 -27.98 -45.35 5.77
N CYS A 115 -26.65 -45.32 5.96
CA CYS A 115 -25.81 -46.52 5.85
C CYS A 115 -25.90 -47.47 7.07
N GLY A 116 -26.44 -47.01 8.21
CA GLY A 116 -26.55 -47.80 9.43
C GLY A 116 -25.19 -48.26 10.00
N ASP A 117 -25.21 -49.28 10.86
CA ASP A 117 -24.03 -49.78 11.58
C ASP A 117 -23.12 -50.72 10.77
N ARG A 118 -23.57 -51.19 9.60
CA ARG A 118 -22.82 -52.10 8.72
C ARG A 118 -22.75 -51.56 7.29
N PRO A 119 -21.89 -50.54 7.04
CA PRO A 119 -21.76 -49.97 5.71
C PRO A 119 -21.17 -50.98 4.72
N THR A 120 -21.66 -50.94 3.48
CA THR A 120 -21.05 -51.65 2.36
C THR A 120 -19.69 -51.01 2.02
N GLN A 121 -18.78 -51.75 1.38
CA GLN A 121 -17.47 -51.23 1.00
C GLN A 121 -17.56 -49.94 0.16
N SER A 122 -18.51 -49.86 -0.78
CA SER A 122 -18.79 -48.66 -1.57
C SER A 122 -19.18 -47.47 -0.71
N GLN A 123 -20.09 -47.67 0.26
CA GLN A 123 -20.54 -46.63 1.19
C GLN A 123 -19.40 -46.12 2.09
N GLU A 124 -18.50 -46.98 2.55
CA GLU A 124 -17.34 -46.52 3.33
C GLU A 124 -16.36 -45.71 2.48
N CYS A 125 -16.16 -46.09 1.20
CA CYS A 125 -15.39 -45.29 0.25
C CYS A 125 -16.01 -43.89 0.04
N THR A 126 -17.33 -43.82 -0.19
CA THR A 126 -18.06 -42.56 -0.36
C THR A 126 -17.98 -41.69 0.88
N LYS A 127 -18.15 -42.26 2.07
CA LYS A 127 -17.99 -41.54 3.34
C LYS A 127 -16.58 -40.95 3.51
N GLN A 128 -15.54 -41.69 3.14
CA GLN A 128 -14.16 -41.20 3.17
C GLN A 128 -13.95 -40.08 2.15
N ALA A 129 -14.50 -40.22 0.94
CA ALA A 129 -14.44 -39.20 -0.10
C ALA A 129 -15.13 -37.89 0.33
N LEU A 130 -16.34 -37.98 0.89
CA LEU A 130 -17.07 -36.83 1.43
C LEU A 130 -16.29 -36.12 2.54
N LYS A 131 -15.71 -36.88 3.48
CA LYS A 131 -14.87 -36.32 4.56
C LYS A 131 -13.61 -35.64 4.01
N TYR A 132 -12.98 -36.22 3.00
CA TYR A 132 -11.82 -35.64 2.33
C TYR A 132 -12.19 -34.31 1.65
N GLN A 133 -13.28 -34.30 0.88
CA GLN A 133 -13.78 -33.09 0.23
C GLN A 133 -14.13 -32.00 1.25
N GLU A 134 -14.78 -32.34 2.37
CA GLU A 134 -15.11 -31.38 3.42
C GLU A 134 -13.84 -30.73 3.98
N THR A 135 -12.80 -31.53 4.19
CA THR A 135 -11.48 -31.04 4.64
C THR A 135 -10.85 -30.08 3.63
N LEU A 136 -11.00 -30.36 2.32
CA LEU A 136 -10.54 -29.47 1.25
C LEU A 136 -11.27 -28.13 1.25
N PHE A 137 -12.60 -28.14 1.39
CA PHE A 137 -13.40 -26.92 1.52
C PHE A 137 -13.01 -26.14 2.79
N GLN A 138 -12.82 -26.79 3.93
CA GLN A 138 -12.37 -26.14 5.16
C GLN A 138 -10.99 -25.50 4.99
N SER A 139 -10.07 -26.16 4.29
CA SER A 139 -8.75 -25.57 3.95
C SER A 139 -8.92 -24.29 3.13
N THR A 140 -9.77 -24.33 2.10
CA THR A 140 -10.06 -23.15 1.28
C THR A 140 -10.72 -22.04 2.09
N GLN A 141 -11.67 -22.35 2.97
CA GLN A 141 -12.30 -21.38 3.86
C GLN A 141 -11.28 -20.64 4.73
N ARG A 142 -10.35 -21.38 5.36
CA ARG A 142 -9.29 -20.77 6.20
C ARG A 142 -8.41 -19.83 5.39
N ARG A 143 -8.06 -20.23 4.16
CA ARG A 143 -7.29 -19.37 3.24
C ARG A 143 -8.05 -18.11 2.84
N LEU A 144 -9.34 -18.22 2.53
CA LEU A 144 -10.18 -17.06 2.21
C LEU A 144 -10.33 -16.12 3.40
N ALA A 145 -10.46 -16.65 4.63
CA ALA A 145 -10.47 -15.84 5.84
C ALA A 145 -9.13 -15.10 6.06
N SER A 146 -8.00 -15.76 5.81
CA SER A 146 -6.68 -15.12 5.85
C SER A 146 -6.55 -14.01 4.80
N LEU A 147 -7.05 -14.24 3.58
CA LEU A 147 -7.02 -13.26 2.49
C LEU A 147 -7.90 -12.04 2.83
N ASP A 148 -9.08 -12.24 3.40
CA ASP A 148 -9.98 -11.17 3.84
C ASP A 148 -9.34 -10.28 4.91
N ALA A 149 -8.68 -10.89 5.91
CA ALA A 149 -7.94 -10.16 6.93
C ALA A 149 -6.75 -9.37 6.34
N ARG A 150 -6.02 -9.95 5.39
CA ARG A 150 -4.90 -9.29 4.69
C ARG A 150 -5.38 -8.12 3.84
N ILE A 151 -6.48 -8.28 3.10
CA ILE A 151 -7.10 -7.20 2.31
C ILE A 151 -7.49 -6.04 3.24
N SER A 152 -8.12 -6.33 4.38
CA SER A 152 -8.51 -5.31 5.36
C SER A 152 -7.31 -4.53 5.91
N ASN A 153 -6.23 -5.22 6.26
CA ASN A 153 -4.99 -4.59 6.71
C ASN A 153 -4.36 -3.71 5.60
N LEU A 154 -4.39 -4.18 4.35
CA LEU A 154 -3.85 -3.42 3.23
C LEU A 154 -4.65 -2.15 2.92
N VAL A 155 -5.98 -2.21 3.04
CA VAL A 155 -6.86 -1.04 2.92
C VAL A 155 -6.48 0.01 3.95
N GLN A 156 -6.32 -0.38 5.23
CA GLN A 156 -5.91 0.53 6.30
C GLN A 156 -4.53 1.15 6.02
N LEU A 157 -3.54 0.33 5.66
CA LEU A 157 -2.21 0.82 5.29
C LEU A 157 -2.27 1.81 4.13
N SER A 158 -3.06 1.51 3.10
CA SER A 158 -3.27 2.38 1.93
C SER A 158 -3.81 3.76 2.35
N PHE A 159 -4.79 3.80 3.25
CA PHE A 159 -5.31 5.06 3.79
C PHE A 159 -4.23 5.83 4.57
N HIS A 160 -3.47 5.16 5.42
CA HIS A 160 -2.38 5.82 6.16
C HIS A 160 -1.32 6.42 5.24
N ILE A 161 -0.97 5.73 4.15
CA ILE A 161 -0.01 6.24 3.15
C ILE A 161 -0.57 7.47 2.44
N VAL A 162 -1.83 7.45 2.00
CA VAL A 162 -2.46 8.61 1.34
C VAL A 162 -2.55 9.79 2.29
N THR A 163 -3.07 9.59 3.51
CA THR A 163 -3.16 10.66 4.53
C THR A 163 -1.79 11.23 4.88
N GLN A 164 -0.74 10.39 4.95
CA GLN A 164 0.63 10.86 5.17
C GLN A 164 1.16 11.68 3.98
N GLY A 165 0.85 11.26 2.75
CA GLY A 165 1.16 12.00 1.53
C GLY A 165 0.50 13.38 1.53
N ASP A 166 -0.81 13.43 1.78
CA ASP A 166 -1.58 14.66 1.83
C ASP A 166 -1.09 15.59 2.94
N SER A 167 -0.80 15.06 4.12
CA SER A 167 -0.24 15.85 5.23
C SER A 167 1.09 16.49 4.86
N ARG A 168 1.95 15.79 4.11
CA ARG A 168 3.22 16.34 3.63
C ARG A 168 3.02 17.41 2.56
N LEU A 169 2.07 17.21 1.66
CA LEU A 169 1.69 18.23 0.67
C LEU A 169 1.19 19.48 1.38
N MET A 170 0.25 19.34 2.33
CA MET A 170 -0.24 20.46 3.14
C MET A 170 0.88 21.13 3.95
N GLN A 171 1.84 20.37 4.50
CA GLN A 171 3.02 20.95 5.17
C GLN A 171 3.88 21.76 4.20
N SER A 172 4.04 21.29 2.95
CA SER A 172 4.78 22.02 1.93
C SER A 172 4.03 23.28 1.46
N GLU A 173 2.72 23.20 1.28
CA GLU A 173 1.87 24.36 0.97
C GLU A 173 1.87 25.39 2.10
N ASN A 174 1.94 24.95 3.36
CA ASN A 174 2.09 25.85 4.50
C ASN A 174 3.40 26.66 4.45
N GLN A 175 4.48 26.13 3.85
CA GLN A 175 5.70 26.91 3.64
C GLN A 175 5.49 28.04 2.62
N SER A 176 4.72 27.78 1.56
CA SER A 176 4.32 28.80 0.60
C SER A 176 3.40 29.84 1.23
N MET A 177 2.43 29.42 2.06
CA MET A 177 1.53 30.33 2.77
C MET A 177 2.27 31.27 3.72
N LYS A 178 3.29 30.76 4.42
CA LYS A 178 4.18 31.58 5.26
C LYS A 178 4.90 32.67 4.45
N THR A 179 5.34 32.35 3.23
CA THR A 179 6.06 33.32 2.38
C THR A 179 5.14 34.46 1.93
N ILE A 180 3.90 34.14 1.53
CA ILE A 180 2.91 35.17 1.15
C ILE A 180 2.57 36.06 2.34
N ALA A 181 2.29 35.47 3.52
CA ALA A 181 2.00 36.23 4.73
C ALA A 181 3.15 37.17 5.13
N VAL A 182 4.40 36.73 4.96
CA VAL A 182 5.59 37.55 5.20
C VAL A 182 5.65 38.73 4.23
N MET A 183 5.38 38.52 2.93
CA MET A 183 5.35 39.61 1.96
C MET A 183 4.31 40.67 2.34
N THR A 184 3.10 40.25 2.75
CA THR A 184 2.05 41.19 3.20
C THR A 184 2.47 41.98 4.45
N LEU A 185 3.12 41.34 5.42
CA LEU A 185 3.62 42.01 6.63
C LEU A 185 4.71 43.05 6.34
N ILE A 186 5.50 42.88 5.27
CA ILE A 186 6.50 43.86 4.82
C ILE A 186 5.82 45.00 4.04
N PHE A 187 4.93 44.67 3.11
CA PHE A 187 4.31 45.65 2.22
C PHE A 187 3.28 46.54 2.90
N MET A 188 2.56 46.03 3.90
CA MET A 188 1.54 46.80 4.63
C MET A 188 2.12 48.07 5.29
N PRO A 189 3.15 47.99 6.16
CA PRO A 189 3.72 49.19 6.79
C PRO A 189 4.43 50.10 5.79
N LEU A 190 5.10 49.52 4.78
CA LEU A 190 5.75 50.29 3.72
C LEU A 190 4.73 51.09 2.89
N SER A 191 3.58 50.50 2.56
CA SER A 191 2.51 51.17 1.82
C SER A 191 1.86 52.28 2.64
N THR A 192 1.67 52.09 3.94
CA THR A 192 1.14 53.14 4.82
C THR A 192 2.09 54.33 4.90
N VAL A 193 3.40 54.08 5.06
CA VAL A 193 4.43 55.14 5.03
C VAL A 193 4.42 55.84 3.67
N ALA A 194 4.46 55.10 2.57
CA ALA A 194 4.41 55.67 1.23
C ALA A 194 3.14 56.49 0.98
N GLY A 195 1.99 56.07 1.53
CA GLY A 195 0.72 56.80 1.43
C GLY A 195 0.73 58.11 2.21
N ILE A 196 1.18 58.10 3.47
CA ILE A 196 1.25 59.30 4.32
C ILE A 196 2.24 60.31 3.73
N PHE A 197 3.41 59.85 3.34
CA PHE A 197 4.42 60.75 2.76
C PHE A 197 4.03 61.20 1.35
N GLY A 198 3.45 60.32 0.53
CA GLY A 198 3.01 60.65 -0.83
C GLY A 198 1.95 61.76 -0.88
N THR A 199 1.05 61.84 0.12
CA THR A 199 0.08 62.94 0.23
C THR A 199 0.70 64.22 0.77
N GLN A 200 1.69 64.14 1.67
CA GLN A 200 2.39 65.32 2.19
C GLN A 200 3.41 65.93 1.21
N PHE A 201 3.90 65.15 0.24
CA PHE A 201 4.78 65.64 -0.82
C PHE A 201 4.04 66.30 -2.00
N MET A 202 2.71 66.16 -2.09
CA MET A 202 1.87 66.81 -3.11
C MET A 202 1.08 67.97 -2.49
N GLU A 203 1.75 69.09 -2.28
CA GLU A 203 1.07 70.37 -2.01
C GLU A 203 0.78 71.03 -3.38
N LEU A 204 -0.48 71.06 -3.79
CA LEU A 204 -0.93 71.74 -5.00
C LEU A 204 -1.10 73.22 -4.66
N ASP A 205 -0.17 74.06 -5.11
CA ASP A 205 -0.24 75.51 -4.90
C ASP A 205 -1.38 76.09 -5.76
N GLU A 206 -2.42 76.65 -5.14
CA GLU A 206 -3.58 77.26 -5.81
C GLU A 206 -3.29 78.69 -6.34
N GLY A 207 -2.10 78.90 -6.93
CA GLY A 207 -1.68 80.15 -7.56
C GLY A 207 -1.62 80.06 -9.09
N PRO A 208 -1.84 81.16 -9.84
CA PRO A 208 -1.93 81.13 -11.30
C PRO A 208 -0.55 80.89 -11.92
N GLY A 209 -0.20 79.61 -12.08
CA GLY A 209 1.07 79.18 -12.65
C GLY A 209 1.48 77.83 -12.07
N ASN A 210 0.85 76.76 -12.53
CA ASN A 210 1.12 75.35 -12.16
C ASN A 210 2.63 75.07 -12.04
N HIS A 211 3.20 75.17 -10.85
CA HIS A 211 4.57 74.76 -10.55
C HIS A 211 4.49 73.74 -9.41
N ILE A 212 4.63 72.47 -9.76
CA ILE A 212 4.67 71.37 -8.79
C ILE A 212 6.03 71.45 -8.08
N THR A 213 6.07 72.02 -6.88
CA THR A 213 7.29 72.03 -6.07
C THR A 213 7.36 70.75 -5.24
N VAL A 214 8.26 69.84 -5.62
CA VAL A 214 8.56 68.63 -4.86
C VAL A 214 9.35 69.05 -3.60
N SER A 215 8.79 68.81 -2.41
CA SER A 215 9.43 69.18 -1.14
C SER A 215 10.77 68.45 -0.92
N GLN A 216 11.73 69.15 -0.33
CA GLN A 216 13.14 68.75 -0.17
C GLN A 216 13.35 67.62 0.85
N ASP A 217 12.30 67.22 1.57
CA ASP A 217 12.31 66.19 2.63
C ASP A 217 12.17 64.75 2.10
N PHE A 218 12.30 64.51 0.79
CA PHE A 218 12.25 63.17 0.19
C PHE A 218 13.23 62.17 0.84
N TRP A 219 14.30 62.67 1.46
CA TRP A 219 15.26 61.85 2.21
C TRP A 219 14.65 61.20 3.47
N LEU A 220 13.62 61.79 4.07
CA LEU A 220 12.92 61.25 5.24
C LEU A 220 12.21 59.92 4.94
N LEU A 221 11.75 59.75 3.69
CA LEU A 221 11.15 58.50 3.22
C LEU A 221 12.16 57.35 3.29
N TRP A 222 13.39 57.57 2.83
CA TRP A 222 14.46 56.57 2.93
C TRP A 222 14.89 56.35 4.39
N LEU A 223 14.93 57.42 5.19
CA LEU A 223 15.31 57.35 6.60
C LEU A 223 14.35 56.49 7.43
N ILE A 224 13.06 56.44 7.09
CA ILE A 224 12.05 55.66 7.83
C ILE A 224 11.80 54.29 7.19
N ALA A 225 11.79 54.21 5.85
CA ALA A 225 11.49 52.96 5.15
C ALA A 225 12.58 51.89 5.33
N VAL A 226 13.87 52.28 5.32
CA VAL A 226 15.01 51.37 5.47
C VAL A 226 15.06 50.71 6.87
N PRO A 227 14.99 51.44 8.00
CA PRO A 227 15.01 50.79 9.31
C PRO A 227 13.77 49.94 9.54
N LEU A 228 12.62 50.32 9.00
CA LEU A 228 11.40 49.54 9.11
C LEU A 228 11.49 48.21 8.36
N THR A 229 12.06 48.21 7.15
CA THR A 229 12.33 46.96 6.40
C THR A 229 13.35 46.08 7.11
N ILE A 230 14.41 46.67 7.67
CA ILE A 230 15.40 45.94 8.47
C ILE A 230 14.74 45.32 9.71
N LEU A 231 13.89 46.07 10.42
CA LEU A 231 13.18 45.58 11.60
C LEU A 231 12.33 44.34 11.28
N VAL A 232 11.56 44.37 10.19
CA VAL A 232 10.74 43.22 9.76
C VAL A 232 11.61 42.02 9.41
N ILE A 233 12.72 42.22 8.71
CA ILE A 233 13.68 41.15 8.39
C ILE A 233 14.27 40.54 9.67
N VAL A 234 14.63 41.36 10.66
CA VAL A 234 15.19 40.90 11.94
C VAL A 234 14.16 40.10 12.73
N ILE A 235 12.93 40.60 12.87
CA ILE A 235 11.83 39.89 13.54
C ILE A 235 11.60 38.53 12.88
N TRP A 236 11.59 38.49 11.55
CA TRP A 236 11.45 37.24 10.80
C TRP A 236 12.59 36.27 11.06
N ARG A 237 13.85 36.73 11.01
CA ARG A 237 15.02 35.90 11.27
C ARG A 237 15.01 35.30 12.67
N VAL A 238 14.60 36.08 13.67
CA VAL A 238 14.47 35.63 15.06
C VAL A 238 13.34 34.61 15.21
N TRP A 239 12.16 34.88 14.66
CA TRP A 239 11.02 33.96 14.74
C TRP A 239 11.29 32.63 14.02
N TYR A 240 11.93 32.69 12.85
CA TYR A 240 12.32 31.49 12.11
C TYR A 240 13.40 30.68 12.84
N ALA A 241 14.36 31.35 13.48
CA ALA A 241 15.39 30.70 14.28
C ALA A 241 14.80 30.04 15.54
N ASP A 242 13.85 30.68 16.23
CA ASP A 242 13.17 30.12 17.40
C ASP A 242 12.30 28.91 17.01
N ALA A 243 11.52 29.02 15.93
CA ALA A 243 10.71 27.93 15.40
C ALA A 243 11.57 26.70 15.01
N LYS A 244 12.76 26.94 14.46
CA LYS A 244 13.72 25.86 14.12
C LYS A 244 14.32 25.20 15.37
N ARG A 245 14.58 25.96 16.44
CA ARG A 245 15.10 25.43 17.71
C ARG A 245 14.11 24.50 18.39
N ARG A 246 12.82 24.87 18.42
CA ARG A 246 11.76 24.04 19.04
C ARG A 246 11.58 22.67 18.37
N LEU A 247 11.71 22.60 17.05
CA LEU A 247 11.65 21.33 16.31
C LEU A 247 12.86 20.41 16.53
N THR A 248 14.01 20.98 16.91
CA THR A 248 15.25 20.20 17.13
C THR A 248 15.27 19.59 18.53
N ASP A 249 14.61 20.22 19.51
CA ASP A 249 14.50 19.72 20.89
C ASP A 249 13.51 18.54 21.04
N GLU A 250 12.54 18.41 20.12
CA GLU A 250 11.57 17.29 20.11
C GLU A 250 12.12 16.00 19.47
N ILE A 251 13.31 16.01 18.87
CA ILE A 251 13.99 14.77 18.46
C ILE A 251 14.56 14.15 19.74
N PRO A 252 14.03 13.01 20.25
CA PRO A 252 14.56 12.41 21.46
C PRO A 252 16.05 12.13 21.26
N ARG A 253 16.88 12.54 22.22
CA ARG A 253 18.36 12.40 22.19
C ARG A 253 18.81 10.96 21.86
N ASP A 254 17.94 9.99 22.06
CA ASP A 254 18.13 8.57 21.74
C ASP A 254 18.25 8.30 20.23
N ALA A 255 17.50 9.04 19.38
CA ALA A 255 17.57 8.92 17.93
C ALA A 255 18.87 9.49 17.35
N ALA A 256 19.39 10.57 17.95
CA ALA A 256 20.70 11.13 17.59
C ALA A 256 21.86 10.19 17.97
N ARG A 257 21.76 9.50 19.11
CA ARG A 257 22.71 8.45 19.52
C ARG A 257 22.67 7.25 18.57
N PHE A 258 21.49 6.89 18.06
CA PHE A 258 21.31 5.80 17.10
C PHE A 258 21.88 6.13 15.71
N MET A 259 21.73 7.37 15.24
CA MET A 259 22.38 7.83 13.99
C MET A 259 23.90 7.85 14.12
N GLY A 260 24.45 8.36 15.23
CA GLY A 260 25.90 8.38 15.47
C GLY A 260 26.53 6.98 15.45
N TRP A 261 25.85 5.96 15.97
CA TRP A 261 26.37 4.59 15.98
C TRP A 261 26.34 3.93 14.60
N LYS A 262 25.36 4.27 13.73
CA LYS A 262 25.33 3.78 12.35
C LYS A 262 26.49 4.32 11.52
N THR A 263 26.80 5.61 11.65
CA THR A 263 27.95 6.21 10.96
C THR A 263 29.25 5.60 11.44
N LEU A 264 29.40 5.39 12.76
CA LEU A 264 30.60 4.79 13.34
C LEU A 264 30.79 3.31 12.94
N ARG A 265 29.70 2.55 12.81
CA ARG A 265 29.74 1.17 12.31
C ARG A 265 30.09 1.09 10.82
N GLN A 266 29.62 2.03 10.00
CA GLN A 266 29.99 2.09 8.58
C GLN A 266 31.46 2.45 8.39
N THR A 267 32.02 3.35 9.22
CA THR A 267 33.46 3.68 9.16
C THR A 267 34.33 2.52 9.61
N LEU A 268 33.88 1.72 10.58
CA LEU A 268 34.60 0.51 11.00
C LEU A 268 34.52 -0.62 9.98
N GLN A 269 33.40 -0.74 9.25
CA GLN A 269 33.20 -1.79 8.26
C GLN A 269 33.91 -1.49 6.91
N GLY A 270 34.21 -0.22 6.62
CA GLY A 270 35.04 0.18 5.48
C GLY A 270 36.55 -0.02 5.66
N SER A 271 37.01 -0.35 6.87
CA SER A 271 38.44 -0.58 7.14
C SER A 271 38.88 -2.05 7.00
N ASP A 272 37.94 -2.99 6.81
CA ASP A 272 38.25 -4.44 6.75
C ASP A 272 38.39 -4.96 5.30
N ASP A 273 38.03 -4.15 4.29
CA ASP A 273 38.09 -4.55 2.86
C ASP A 273 39.39 -4.14 2.14
N THR A 274 40.40 -3.57 2.84
CA THR A 274 41.69 -3.19 2.24
C THR A 274 42.82 -4.16 2.58
N GLN A 275 42.56 -5.48 2.60
CA GLN A 275 43.64 -6.49 2.62
C GLN A 275 43.28 -7.81 1.95
N LYS A 276 42.66 -7.78 0.76
CA LYS A 276 42.69 -8.91 -0.18
C LYS A 276 42.82 -8.41 -1.62
N GLY A 277 44.03 -8.09 -2.03
CA GLY A 277 44.32 -7.74 -3.42
C GLY A 277 45.81 -7.70 -3.72
N GLY A 278 46.35 -8.83 -4.19
CA GLY A 278 47.53 -8.85 -5.04
C GLY A 278 48.79 -9.50 -4.45
N CYS A 279 49.04 -10.76 -4.84
CA CYS A 279 50.36 -11.13 -5.34
C CYS A 279 50.22 -12.34 -6.29
N SER A 280 50.66 -12.14 -7.53
CA SER A 280 50.70 -13.08 -8.64
C SER A 280 52.18 -13.41 -8.89
N VAL A 281 52.56 -14.69 -8.97
CA VAL A 281 53.78 -15.34 -9.55
C VAL A 281 53.61 -16.84 -9.19
N MET A 282 53.68 -17.89 -10.02
CA MET A 282 54.60 -18.24 -11.11
C MET A 282 53.94 -19.34 -11.97
N THR A 283 53.87 -19.15 -13.29
CA THR A 283 53.65 -20.23 -14.25
C THR A 283 54.97 -20.96 -14.50
N ARG A 284 55.01 -22.27 -14.26
CA ARG A 284 56.13 -23.15 -14.63
C ARG A 284 55.66 -24.06 -15.76
N GLU A 285 56.29 -23.93 -16.91
CA GLU A 285 56.12 -24.79 -18.07
C GLU A 285 56.54 -26.23 -17.75
N VAL A 286 55.76 -27.19 -18.27
CA VAL A 286 56.22 -28.56 -18.56
C VAL A 286 55.62 -28.95 -19.91
N SER A 287 56.49 -29.06 -20.92
CA SER A 287 56.21 -29.57 -22.26
C SER A 287 56.09 -31.10 -22.26
N PRO A 288 55.22 -31.71 -23.09
CA PRO A 288 55.12 -33.15 -23.22
C PRO A 288 56.06 -33.67 -24.33
N ASP A 289 56.94 -34.60 -23.98
CA ASP A 289 57.63 -35.48 -24.94
C ASP A 289 57.03 -36.88 -24.81
N ALA A 290 56.36 -37.35 -25.87
CA ALA A 290 56.17 -38.77 -26.17
C ALA A 290 55.55 -38.95 -27.57
N LYS A 291 56.41 -39.14 -28.58
CA LYS A 291 56.15 -40.02 -29.72
C LYS A 291 57.09 -41.20 -29.60
N VAL A 292 56.55 -42.40 -29.38
CA VAL A 292 56.79 -43.65 -30.16
C VAL A 292 55.52 -44.49 -30.00
#